data_AF-A0A374JVG8-F1
#
_entry.id   AF-A0A374JVG8-F1
#
_cell.length_a   1.000
_cell.length_b   1.000
_cell.length_c   1.000
_cell.angle_alpha   90.00
_cell.angle_beta   90.00
_cell.angle_gamma   90.00
#
_symmetry.space_group_name_H-M   'P 1'
#
loop_
_entity.id
_entity.type
_entity.pdbx_description
1 polymer ?
#
loop_
_entity_poly.entity_id
_entity_poly.type
_entity_poly.pdbx_seq_one_letter_code
_entity_poly.pdbx_strand_id
1 'polypeptide(L)'
;MNIRKHQELMDFWEYSHNFDSEDGAFSIDEDITFEASQQELQIELEHFNEMDLEQELHPIKDDNFQPKDEHPNKTMLKKELRAIALKRLEDGARTVSDFEEVIREWDLLDSNRERKERYHEIGRENLDSKKDVAPLAIVIPAPINHAYWRQLMKGDYIDIISNCPFEMHNSLSDEDYSKIIYDLKDDHKELIYFLYLRDFTTSQLAALRNQSDRNIRGVRSTILGQIEKKVLMILVDRQGEDFPSTNGNLTMEELDFLLRHEEEIPATMEKLDKEKLALLKEIGVVVRRIAREQENQAKEETKKRKKNNRSDRKKKV
;
A
#
# COMPACT_ATOMS: atom_id res chain seq x y z
N MET A 1 4.99 19.02 -20.41
CA MET A 1 6.23 18.69 -19.66
C MET A 1 6.40 19.64 -18.48
N ASN A 2 6.15 19.18 -17.26
CA ASN A 2 6.48 19.89 -16.04
C ASN A 2 7.13 18.90 -15.06
N ILE A 3 8.26 18.32 -15.50
CA ILE A 3 9.03 17.30 -14.77
C ILE A 3 9.36 17.77 -13.35
N ARG A 4 9.57 19.08 -13.17
CA ARG A 4 9.79 19.71 -11.85
C ARG A 4 8.67 19.47 -10.85
N LYS A 5 7.39 19.55 -11.25
CA LYS A 5 6.29 19.32 -10.32
C LYS A 5 6.21 17.87 -9.88
N HIS A 6 6.53 16.93 -10.77
CA HIS A 6 6.56 15.51 -10.43
C HIS A 6 7.72 15.18 -9.49
N GLN A 7 8.88 15.80 -9.71
CA GLN A 7 10.04 15.64 -8.86
C GLN A 7 9.82 16.26 -7.48
N GLU A 8 9.27 17.48 -7.41
CA GLU A 8 8.87 18.13 -6.15
C GLU A 8 7.86 17.30 -5.35
N LEU A 9 6.98 16.54 -6.04
CA LEU A 9 6.01 15.64 -5.42
C LEU A 9 6.64 14.34 -4.87
N MET A 10 7.63 13.79 -5.57
CA MET A 10 8.39 12.63 -5.11
C MET A 10 9.32 13.02 -3.95
N ASP A 11 10.01 14.16 -4.06
CA ASP A 11 10.90 14.72 -3.03
C ASP A 11 10.14 15.03 -1.73
N PHE A 12 8.90 15.53 -1.81
CA PHE A 12 8.04 15.74 -0.64
C PHE A 12 7.70 14.44 0.09
N TRP A 13 7.55 13.34 -0.65
CA TRP A 13 7.25 12.03 -0.07
C TRP A 13 8.50 11.38 0.53
N GLU A 14 9.65 11.46 -0.14
CA GLU A 14 10.96 11.02 0.37
C GLU A 14 11.36 11.79 1.65
N TYR A 15 11.09 13.10 1.72
CA TYR A 15 11.37 13.91 2.91
C TYR A 15 10.56 13.51 4.16
N SER A 16 9.41 12.85 3.99
CA SER A 16 8.63 12.37 5.14
C SER A 16 9.22 11.12 5.82
N HIS A 17 10.25 10.51 5.22
CA HIS A 17 10.97 9.34 5.72
C HIS A 17 12.47 9.66 5.84
N ASN A 18 12.83 10.37 6.91
CA ASN A 18 14.20 10.78 7.25
C ASN A 18 15.22 9.63 7.10
N PHE A 19 16.16 9.82 6.18
CA PHE A 19 17.33 8.98 5.98
C PHE A 19 18.51 9.62 6.75
N ASP A 20 18.65 9.32 8.04
CA ASP A 20 19.85 9.75 8.78
C ASP A 20 21.03 8.85 8.42
N SER A 21 22.06 9.48 7.86
CA SER A 21 23.32 8.85 7.47
C SER A 21 24.33 8.94 8.61
N GLU A 22 24.68 7.82 9.24
CA GLU A 22 25.97 7.67 9.93
C GLU A 22 26.49 6.24 9.76
N ASP A 23 27.60 6.10 9.03
CA ASP A 23 28.34 4.86 8.78
C ASP A 23 29.27 4.52 9.96
N GLY A 24 29.25 3.26 10.41
CA GLY A 24 30.20 2.73 11.39
C GLY A 24 30.07 1.23 11.62
N ALA A 25 30.51 0.42 10.65
CA ALA A 25 30.43 -1.05 10.74
C ALA A 25 31.53 -1.65 11.64
N PHE A 26 31.14 -2.38 12.68
CA PHE A 26 31.96 -3.34 13.43
C PHE A 26 31.31 -4.73 13.39
N SER A 27 32.14 -5.78 13.32
CA SER A 27 31.75 -7.20 13.28
C SER A 27 31.36 -7.70 14.68
N ILE A 28 30.19 -8.33 14.83
CA ILE A 28 29.70 -8.85 16.12
C ILE A 28 29.46 -10.36 16.01
N ASP A 29 30.00 -11.11 16.96
CA ASP A 29 29.80 -12.55 17.12
C ASP A 29 28.34 -12.84 17.54
N GLU A 30 27.58 -13.52 16.67
CA GLU A 30 26.12 -13.72 16.74
C GLU A 30 25.66 -14.78 17.77
N ASP A 31 26.54 -15.61 18.31
CA ASP A 31 26.13 -16.82 19.05
C ASP A 31 25.90 -16.59 20.57
N ILE A 32 26.42 -15.51 21.16
CA ILE A 32 26.34 -15.27 22.62
C ILE A 32 25.00 -14.62 23.03
N THR A 33 24.31 -13.96 22.09
CA THR A 33 23.11 -13.14 22.38
C THR A 33 21.81 -13.96 22.39
N PHE A 34 21.74 -15.05 21.63
CA PHE A 34 20.54 -15.88 21.56
C PHE A 34 20.29 -16.68 22.83
N GLU A 35 21.32 -17.36 23.36
CA GLU A 35 21.20 -18.18 24.57
C GLU A 35 20.83 -17.34 25.81
N ALA A 36 21.41 -16.15 25.95
CA ALA A 36 21.08 -15.20 27.01
C ALA A 36 19.60 -14.75 26.93
N SER A 37 19.11 -14.45 25.73
CA SER A 37 17.69 -14.06 25.53
C SER A 37 16.70 -15.17 25.87
N GLN A 38 17.08 -16.44 25.62
CA GLN A 38 16.25 -17.58 25.99
C GLN A 38 16.21 -17.81 27.50
N GLN A 39 17.34 -17.62 28.18
CA GLN A 39 17.41 -17.71 29.64
C GLN A 39 16.55 -16.62 30.31
N GLU A 40 16.59 -15.38 29.81
CA GLU A 40 15.74 -14.29 30.31
C GLU A 40 14.25 -14.59 30.13
N LEU A 41 13.83 -15.10 28.96
CA LEU A 41 12.44 -15.50 28.72
C LEU A 41 11.99 -16.63 29.66
N GLN A 42 12.88 -17.59 29.95
CA GLN A 42 12.58 -18.69 30.85
C GLN A 42 12.41 -18.19 32.29
N ILE A 43 13.26 -17.27 32.73
CA ILE A 43 13.16 -16.62 34.04
C ILE A 43 11.85 -15.82 34.14
N GLU A 44 11.48 -15.04 33.12
CA GLU A 44 10.19 -14.31 33.12
C GLU A 44 8.99 -15.27 33.25
N LEU A 45 9.00 -16.38 32.50
CA LEU A 45 7.94 -17.41 32.58
C LEU A 45 7.85 -18.05 33.97
N GLU A 46 8.99 -18.31 34.63
CA GLU A 46 9.04 -18.82 36.00
C GLU A 46 8.41 -17.82 36.98
N HIS A 47 8.71 -16.53 36.88
CA HIS A 47 8.07 -15.49 37.71
C HIS A 47 6.55 -15.38 37.49
N PHE A 48 6.06 -15.53 36.25
CA PHE A 48 4.63 -15.57 35.96
C PHE A 48 3.96 -16.79 36.60
N ASN A 49 4.59 -17.96 36.53
CA ASN A 49 4.06 -19.18 37.16
C ASN A 49 4.04 -19.06 38.70
N GLU A 50 5.06 -18.45 39.31
CA GLU A 50 5.08 -18.19 40.75
C GLU A 50 3.97 -17.23 41.18
N MET A 51 3.70 -16.18 40.38
CA MET A 51 2.59 -15.27 40.62
C MET A 51 1.24 -15.99 40.58
N ASP A 52 1.00 -16.81 39.56
CA ASP A 52 -0.25 -17.57 39.42
C ASP A 52 -0.45 -18.54 40.61
N LEU A 53 0.62 -19.24 41.02
CA LEU A 53 0.60 -20.17 42.15
C LEU A 53 0.40 -19.45 43.50
N GLU A 54 1.03 -18.29 43.71
CA GLU A 54 0.78 -17.46 44.89
C GLU A 54 -0.67 -16.95 44.93
N GLN A 55 -1.26 -16.60 43.79
CA GLN A 55 -2.65 -16.16 43.69
C GLN A 55 -3.64 -17.29 44.01
N GLU A 56 -3.33 -18.53 43.63
CA GLU A 56 -4.11 -19.72 43.99
C GLU A 56 -4.02 -20.05 45.49
N LEU A 57 -2.82 -20.01 46.08
CA LEU A 57 -2.59 -20.36 47.49
C LEU A 57 -3.03 -19.26 48.47
N HIS A 58 -2.87 -18.00 48.07
CA HIS A 58 -3.19 -16.83 48.88
C HIS A 58 -4.07 -15.84 48.10
N PRO A 59 -5.35 -16.19 47.87
CA PRO A 59 -6.28 -15.30 47.18
C PRO A 59 -6.32 -13.95 47.87
N ILE A 60 -6.14 -12.87 47.10
CA ILE A 60 -6.31 -11.52 47.61
C ILE A 60 -7.78 -11.36 47.99
N LYS A 61 -8.08 -11.44 49.29
CA LYS A 61 -9.44 -11.37 49.86
C LYS A 61 -10.17 -10.05 49.56
N ASP A 62 -9.50 -9.11 48.89
CA ASP A 62 -10.04 -7.81 48.51
C ASP A 62 -11.24 -7.90 47.56
N ASP A 63 -11.52 -9.01 46.89
CA ASP A 63 -12.65 -9.09 45.96
C ASP A 63 -13.98 -9.51 46.62
N ASN A 64 -13.94 -10.15 47.80
CA ASN A 64 -15.12 -10.80 48.38
C ASN A 64 -15.66 -10.13 49.66
N PHE A 65 -15.15 -8.96 50.04
CA PHE A 65 -15.64 -8.23 51.22
C PHE A 65 -16.99 -7.54 50.89
N GLN A 66 -18.08 -8.13 51.35
CA GLN A 66 -19.36 -7.46 51.51
C GLN A 66 -19.54 -7.09 52.99
N PRO A 67 -19.51 -5.80 53.36
CA PRO A 67 -19.83 -5.41 54.73
C PRO A 67 -21.26 -5.85 55.05
N LYS A 68 -21.44 -6.60 56.16
CA LYS A 68 -22.76 -7.06 56.61
C LYS A 68 -23.69 -5.90 56.99
N ASP A 69 -23.12 -4.76 57.32
CA ASP A 69 -23.86 -3.55 57.67
C ASP A 69 -23.78 -2.55 56.53
N GLU A 70 -24.85 -2.50 55.74
CA GLU A 70 -25.10 -1.45 54.74
C GLU A 70 -25.04 -0.08 55.42
N HIS A 71 -23.97 0.67 55.20
CA HIS A 71 -24.03 2.11 55.41
C HIS A 71 -25.02 2.69 54.40
N PRO A 72 -26.04 3.47 54.83
CA PRO A 72 -27.14 3.91 53.98
C PRO A 72 -26.77 4.94 52.88
N ASN A 73 -25.48 5.21 52.66
CA ASN A 73 -24.99 6.17 51.68
C ASN A 73 -24.20 5.46 50.57
N LYS A 74 -24.86 5.27 49.41
CA LYS A 74 -24.42 4.50 48.23
C LYS A 74 -23.26 5.11 47.41
N THR A 75 -22.46 6.04 47.96
CA THR A 75 -21.48 6.83 47.19
C THR A 75 -20.01 6.56 47.51
N MET A 76 -19.68 5.78 48.54
CA MET A 76 -18.28 5.51 48.91
C MET A 76 -17.71 4.27 48.22
N LEU A 77 -16.43 4.34 47.85
CA LEU A 77 -15.72 3.23 47.22
C LEU A 77 -15.50 2.08 48.23
N LYS A 78 -15.43 0.82 47.75
CA LYS A 78 -15.17 -0.36 48.60
C LYS A 78 -13.91 -0.21 49.47
N LYS A 79 -12.87 0.44 48.94
CA LYS A 79 -11.61 0.72 49.65
C LYS A 79 -11.80 1.69 50.83
N GLU A 80 -12.62 2.73 50.63
CA GLU A 80 -12.92 3.71 51.67
C GLU A 80 -13.75 3.10 52.80
N LEU A 81 -14.74 2.25 52.45
CA LEU A 81 -15.53 1.52 53.43
C LEU A 81 -14.67 0.60 54.31
N ARG A 82 -13.65 -0.06 53.74
CA ARG A 82 -12.70 -0.87 54.50
C ARG A 82 -11.78 -0.05 55.39
N ALA A 83 -11.26 1.07 54.88
CA ALA A 83 -10.45 1.97 55.69
C ALA A 83 -11.23 2.48 56.91
N ILE A 84 -12.53 2.76 56.73
CA ILE A 84 -13.41 3.14 57.83
C ILE A 84 -13.68 1.95 58.78
N ALA A 85 -13.86 0.73 58.27
CA ALA A 85 -14.04 -0.46 59.10
C ALA A 85 -12.79 -0.81 59.93
N LEU A 86 -11.60 -0.76 59.32
CA LEU A 86 -10.32 -0.95 60.01
C LEU A 86 -10.13 0.10 61.10
N LYS A 87 -10.42 1.37 60.79
CA LYS A 87 -10.37 2.46 61.77
C LYS A 87 -11.33 2.25 62.95
N ARG A 88 -12.52 1.68 62.72
CA ARG A 88 -13.43 1.31 63.82
C ARG A 88 -12.91 0.15 64.66
N LEU A 89 -12.23 -0.81 64.04
CA LEU A 89 -11.58 -1.93 64.73
C LEU A 89 -10.46 -1.39 65.63
N GLU A 90 -9.65 -0.46 65.13
CA GLU A 90 -8.63 0.27 65.89
C GLU A 90 -9.22 1.08 67.05
N ASP A 91 -10.24 1.91 66.79
CA ASP A 91 -10.90 2.74 67.81
C ASP A 91 -11.63 1.89 68.87
N GLY A 92 -12.02 0.67 68.51
CA GLY A 92 -12.73 -0.28 69.38
C GLY A 92 -11.82 -1.18 70.21
N ALA A 93 -10.54 -1.29 69.86
CA ALA A 93 -9.59 -2.18 70.52
C ALA A 93 -9.28 -1.70 71.95
N ARG A 94 -9.53 -2.56 72.94
CA ARG A 94 -9.31 -2.25 74.37
C ARG A 94 -8.55 -3.34 75.11
N THR A 95 -8.53 -4.55 74.57
CA THR A 95 -7.83 -5.71 75.14
C THR A 95 -6.65 -6.12 74.28
N VAL A 96 -5.69 -6.85 74.85
CA VAL A 96 -4.51 -7.35 74.12
C VAL A 96 -4.92 -8.21 72.92
N SER A 97 -5.96 -9.03 73.06
CA SER A 97 -6.52 -9.83 71.97
C SER A 97 -7.08 -8.99 70.83
N ASP A 98 -7.69 -7.82 71.14
CA ASP A 98 -8.21 -6.92 70.10
C ASP A 98 -7.05 -6.28 69.31
N PHE A 99 -5.97 -5.90 69.99
CA PHE A 99 -4.78 -5.36 69.33
C PHE A 99 -4.09 -6.41 68.46
N GLU A 100 -4.04 -7.68 68.88
CA GLU A 100 -3.54 -8.78 68.05
C GLU A 100 -4.39 -8.95 66.76
N GLU A 101 -5.70 -8.72 66.83
CA GLU A 101 -6.56 -8.74 65.64
C GLU A 101 -6.33 -7.54 64.71
N VAL A 102 -6.18 -6.33 65.27
CA VAL A 102 -5.78 -5.13 64.50
C VAL A 102 -4.46 -5.40 63.76
N ILE A 103 -3.45 -5.91 64.47
CA ILE A 103 -2.13 -6.18 63.90
C ILE A 103 -2.21 -7.20 62.75
N ARG A 104 -2.96 -8.30 62.93
CA ARG A 104 -3.15 -9.31 61.87
C ARG A 104 -3.76 -8.73 60.60
N GLU A 105 -4.71 -7.81 60.71
CA GLU A 105 -5.32 -7.15 59.54
C GLU A 105 -4.34 -6.18 58.87
N TRP A 106 -3.54 -5.45 59.64
CA TRP A 106 -2.47 -4.60 59.10
C TRP A 106 -1.39 -5.40 58.39
N ASP A 107 -0.91 -6.50 58.98
CA ASP A 107 0.09 -7.39 58.37
C ASP A 107 -0.42 -8.00 57.06
N LEU A 108 -1.72 -8.33 57.00
CA LEU A 108 -2.36 -8.84 55.78
C LEU A 108 -2.42 -7.76 54.70
N LEU A 109 -2.77 -6.52 55.04
CA LEU A 109 -2.80 -5.39 54.11
C LEU A 109 -1.40 -5.05 53.60
N ASP A 110 -0.39 -5.12 54.46
CA ASP A 110 1.01 -4.89 54.12
C ASP A 110 1.52 -5.96 53.16
N SER A 111 1.28 -7.24 53.47
CA SER A 111 1.60 -8.38 52.60
C SER A 111 0.91 -8.29 51.23
N ASN A 112 -0.33 -7.79 51.19
CA ASN A 112 -1.06 -7.57 49.93
C ASN A 112 -0.51 -6.38 49.14
N ARG A 113 0.01 -5.33 49.81
CA ARG A 113 0.69 -4.21 49.16
C ARG A 113 1.97 -4.68 48.51
N GLU A 114 2.83 -5.36 49.28
CA GLU A 114 4.11 -5.90 48.80
C GLU A 114 3.91 -6.88 47.63
N ARG A 115 2.90 -7.75 47.70
CA ARG A 115 2.56 -8.65 46.59
C ARG A 115 2.14 -7.89 45.33
N LYS A 116 1.30 -6.85 45.45
CA LYS A 116 0.90 -6.01 44.31
C LYS A 116 2.09 -5.25 43.73
N GLU A 117 3.00 -4.77 44.57
CA GLU A 117 4.25 -4.13 44.14
C GLU A 117 5.14 -5.12 43.37
N ARG A 118 5.37 -6.33 43.92
CA ARG A 118 6.09 -7.40 43.20
C ARG A 118 5.45 -7.74 41.85
N TYR A 119 4.12 -7.90 41.79
CA TYR A 119 3.42 -8.18 40.53
C TYR A 119 3.47 -7.03 39.53
N HIS A 120 3.59 -5.79 40.01
CA HIS A 120 3.81 -4.63 39.14
C HIS A 120 5.26 -4.52 38.64
N GLU A 121 6.21 -5.13 39.35
CA GLU A 121 7.63 -5.19 38.98
C GLU A 121 7.92 -6.35 38.00
N ILE A 122 7.21 -7.48 38.10
CA ILE A 122 7.27 -8.58 37.13
C ILE A 122 6.92 -8.04 35.73
N GLY A 123 7.91 -8.03 34.83
CA GLY A 123 7.80 -7.52 33.46
C GLY A 123 8.15 -6.04 33.26
N ARG A 124 8.56 -5.29 34.30
CA ARG A 124 9.05 -3.91 34.16
C ARG A 124 10.57 -3.78 34.02
N GLU A 125 11.34 -4.76 34.48
CA GLU A 125 12.81 -4.74 34.44
C GLU A 125 13.40 -4.65 33.01
N ASN A 126 12.59 -4.91 31.98
CA ASN A 126 13.01 -4.90 30.58
C ASN A 126 12.51 -3.73 29.72
N LEU A 127 11.96 -2.67 30.32
CA LEU A 127 11.49 -1.49 29.58
C LEU A 127 12.51 -0.33 29.52
N ASP A 128 13.40 -0.20 30.51
CA ASP A 128 14.42 0.86 30.52
C ASP A 128 15.84 0.35 30.23
N SER A 129 16.16 -0.93 30.43
CA SER A 129 17.42 -1.55 29.97
C SER A 129 17.48 -1.69 28.44
N LYS A 130 16.32 -1.67 27.77
CA LYS A 130 16.16 -1.69 26.31
C LYS A 130 16.04 -0.31 25.66
N LYS A 131 16.23 0.78 26.41
CA LYS A 131 16.37 2.12 25.78
C LYS A 131 17.73 2.34 25.14
N ASP A 132 18.78 1.71 25.69
CA ASP A 132 20.16 1.90 25.21
C ASP A 132 20.79 0.66 24.56
N VAL A 133 20.10 -0.49 24.60
CA VAL A 133 20.49 -1.68 23.83
C VAL A 133 19.28 -2.16 23.05
N ALA A 134 19.09 -1.57 21.88
CA ALA A 134 18.29 -2.23 20.86
C ALA A 134 18.89 -3.63 20.67
N PRO A 135 18.09 -4.72 20.70
CA PRO A 135 18.58 -5.96 20.13
C PRO A 135 19.08 -5.59 18.73
N LEU A 136 20.25 -6.09 18.33
CA LEU A 136 20.59 -6.22 16.92
C LEU A 136 19.62 -7.23 16.30
N ALA A 137 18.32 -6.94 16.35
CA ALA A 137 17.43 -7.15 15.23
C ALA A 137 18.24 -6.65 14.06
N ILE A 138 18.68 -7.58 13.22
CA ILE A 138 19.32 -7.32 11.94
C ILE A 138 18.69 -6.05 11.37
N VAL A 139 19.35 -4.91 11.59
CA VAL A 139 18.91 -3.61 11.08
C VAL A 139 19.35 -3.70 9.64
N ILE A 140 18.56 -4.41 8.85
CA ILE A 140 18.51 -4.21 7.43
C ILE A 140 18.30 -2.71 7.30
N PRO A 141 19.29 -1.93 6.82
CA PRO A 141 19.11 -0.50 6.70
C PRO A 141 17.80 -0.28 5.95
N ALA A 142 16.92 0.56 6.50
CA ALA A 142 15.67 0.92 5.86
C ALA A 142 16.03 1.74 4.60
N PRO A 143 16.40 1.05 3.51
CA PRO A 143 15.48 0.77 2.41
C PRO A 143 15.26 -0.71 2.06
N ILE A 144 16.09 -1.65 2.52
CA ILE A 144 16.15 -3.00 1.90
C ILE A 144 14.90 -3.85 2.18
N ASN A 145 14.16 -3.59 3.27
CA ASN A 145 12.89 -4.30 3.56
C ASN A 145 11.66 -3.69 2.86
N HIS A 146 11.82 -2.60 2.10
CA HIS A 146 10.75 -2.04 1.29
C HIS A 146 10.45 -2.98 0.12
N ALA A 147 9.17 -3.18 -0.22
CA ALA A 147 8.77 -4.06 -1.32
C ALA A 147 9.50 -3.74 -2.63
N TYR A 148 9.67 -2.44 -2.90
CA TYR A 148 10.47 -1.90 -4.00
C TYR A 148 11.91 -2.43 -4.06
N TRP A 149 12.65 -2.40 -2.95
CA TRP A 149 14.04 -2.84 -2.92
C TRP A 149 14.18 -4.35 -3.08
N ARG A 150 13.20 -5.12 -2.57
CA ARG A 150 13.13 -6.57 -2.80
C ARG A 150 12.85 -6.90 -4.27
N GLN A 151 11.96 -6.18 -4.95
CA GLN A 151 11.71 -6.33 -6.38
C GLN A 151 12.95 -5.99 -7.22
N LEU A 152 13.65 -4.90 -6.87
CA LEU A 152 14.90 -4.50 -7.53
C LEU A 152 15.97 -5.60 -7.43
N MET A 153 16.18 -6.15 -6.23
CA MET A 153 17.16 -7.23 -6.00
C MET A 153 16.76 -8.54 -6.67
N LYS A 154 15.46 -8.78 -6.86
CA LYS A 154 14.93 -9.94 -7.61
C LYS A 154 15.10 -9.80 -9.13
N GLY A 155 15.37 -8.58 -9.62
CA GLY A 155 15.44 -8.28 -11.05
C GLY A 155 14.08 -8.00 -11.69
N ASP A 156 13.02 -7.86 -10.89
CA ASP A 156 11.68 -7.45 -11.33
C ASP A 156 11.60 -5.92 -11.29
N TYR A 157 12.16 -5.26 -12.31
CA TYR A 157 12.32 -3.80 -12.34
C TYR A 157 11.24 -3.06 -13.14
N ILE A 158 10.31 -3.75 -13.81
CA ILE A 158 9.32 -3.07 -14.68
C ILE A 158 8.50 -2.08 -13.85
N ASP A 159 7.89 -2.51 -12.75
CA ASP A 159 7.10 -1.66 -11.86
C ASP A 159 7.89 -0.51 -11.22
N ILE A 160 9.21 -0.66 -11.17
CA ILE A 160 10.15 0.31 -10.63
C ILE A 160 10.49 1.37 -11.68
N ILE A 161 10.82 0.97 -12.90
CA ILE A 161 11.21 1.86 -13.98
C ILE A 161 9.99 2.61 -14.53
N SER A 162 8.84 1.94 -14.66
CA SER A 162 7.60 2.56 -15.13
C SER A 162 6.77 3.19 -14.00
N ASN A 163 7.42 3.57 -12.89
CA ASN A 163 6.77 4.19 -11.74
C ASN A 163 6.42 5.68 -11.97
N CYS A 164 6.04 6.01 -13.20
CA CYS A 164 5.75 7.34 -13.68
C CYS A 164 4.33 7.34 -14.27
N PRO A 165 3.48 8.33 -13.93
CA PRO A 165 2.13 8.40 -14.48
C PRO A 165 2.07 8.43 -16.01
N PHE A 166 3.10 8.95 -16.66
CA PHE A 166 3.13 9.08 -18.13
C PHE A 166 3.53 7.79 -18.84
N GLU A 167 4.19 6.88 -18.13
CA GLU A 167 4.73 5.62 -18.65
C GLU A 167 3.96 4.39 -18.16
N MET A 168 2.88 4.59 -17.39
CA MET A 168 2.05 3.50 -16.85
C MET A 168 1.47 2.54 -17.92
N HIS A 169 1.38 2.98 -19.18
CA HIS A 169 0.94 2.13 -20.29
C HIS A 169 1.94 0.99 -20.60
N ASN A 170 3.22 1.17 -20.27
CA ASN A 170 4.25 0.15 -20.46
C ASN A 170 4.13 -1.02 -19.47
N SER A 171 3.39 -0.84 -18.37
CA SER A 171 3.12 -1.90 -17.40
C SER A 171 2.00 -2.85 -17.83
N LEU A 172 1.22 -2.50 -18.86
CA LEU A 172 0.12 -3.33 -19.37
C LEU A 172 0.64 -4.30 -20.43
N SER A 173 0.26 -5.57 -20.31
CA SER A 173 0.63 -6.61 -21.27
C SER A 173 -0.22 -6.61 -22.55
N ASP A 174 -1.47 -6.16 -22.47
CA ASP A 174 -2.36 -6.06 -23.62
C ASP A 174 -2.10 -4.74 -24.37
N GLU A 175 -1.72 -4.87 -25.63
CA GLU A 175 -1.39 -3.77 -26.53
C GLU A 175 -2.57 -2.81 -26.73
N ASP A 176 -3.80 -3.30 -26.77
CA ASP A 176 -4.97 -2.46 -27.03
C ASP A 176 -5.32 -1.62 -25.80
N TYR A 177 -5.25 -2.21 -24.61
CA TYR A 177 -5.40 -1.46 -23.35
C TYR A 177 -4.23 -0.49 -23.13
N SER A 178 -3.01 -0.88 -23.51
CA SER A 178 -1.84 0.00 -23.46
C SER A 178 -2.04 1.26 -24.31
N LYS A 179 -2.53 1.11 -25.56
CA LYS A 179 -2.86 2.25 -26.44
C LYS A 179 -3.94 3.15 -25.87
N ILE A 180 -4.99 2.59 -25.25
CA ILE A 180 -6.05 3.39 -24.61
C ILE A 180 -5.46 4.33 -23.57
N ILE A 181 -4.61 3.79 -22.69
CA ILE A 181 -3.97 4.58 -21.62
C ILE A 181 -2.97 5.56 -22.22
N TYR A 182 -2.21 5.17 -23.24
CA TYR A 182 -1.25 6.05 -23.93
C TYR A 182 -1.93 7.28 -24.54
N ASP A 183 -3.10 7.12 -25.13
CA ASP A 183 -3.85 8.21 -25.77
C ASP A 183 -4.51 9.21 -24.78
N LEU A 184 -4.57 8.86 -23.49
CA LEU A 184 -5.13 9.77 -22.49
C LEU A 184 -4.26 11.04 -22.37
N LYS A 185 -4.91 12.15 -21.99
CA LYS A 185 -4.19 13.38 -21.66
C LYS A 185 -3.26 13.16 -20.47
N ASP A 186 -2.12 13.85 -20.45
CA ASP A 186 -1.17 13.84 -19.34
C ASP A 186 -1.84 14.10 -17.98
N ASP A 187 -2.72 15.10 -17.90
CA ASP A 187 -3.46 15.42 -16.67
C ASP A 187 -4.40 14.29 -16.22
N HIS A 188 -4.92 13.50 -17.16
CA HIS A 188 -5.80 12.36 -16.92
C HIS A 188 -5.00 11.13 -16.45
N LYS A 189 -3.84 10.90 -17.06
CA LYS A 189 -2.90 9.83 -16.67
C LYS A 189 -2.43 10.00 -15.22
N GLU A 190 -2.00 11.21 -14.86
CA GLU A 190 -1.61 11.52 -13.48
C GLU A 190 -2.76 11.32 -12.49
N LEU A 191 -3.99 11.67 -12.86
CA LEU A 191 -5.14 11.47 -11.97
C LEU A 191 -5.44 9.98 -11.74
N ILE A 192 -5.48 9.16 -12.79
CA ILE A 192 -5.71 7.72 -12.64
C ILE A 192 -4.57 7.06 -11.88
N TYR A 193 -3.33 7.42 -12.19
CA TYR A 193 -2.15 6.87 -11.54
C TYR A 193 -2.23 7.03 -10.01
N PHE A 194 -2.51 8.24 -9.53
CA PHE A 194 -2.62 8.44 -8.08
C PHE A 194 -3.82 7.72 -7.47
N LEU A 195 -4.98 7.73 -8.14
CA LEU A 195 -6.18 7.12 -7.58
C LEU A 195 -6.17 5.59 -7.56
N TYR A 196 -5.62 4.94 -8.58
CA TYR A 196 -5.74 3.49 -8.77
C TYR A 196 -4.43 2.72 -8.63
N LEU A 197 -3.27 3.33 -8.94
CA LEU A 197 -1.98 2.66 -8.78
C LEU A 197 -1.31 3.01 -7.44
N ARG A 198 -1.64 4.17 -6.86
CA ARG A 198 -1.11 4.63 -5.56
C ARG A 198 -2.14 4.65 -4.44
N ASP A 199 -3.38 4.26 -4.71
CA ASP A 199 -4.48 4.22 -3.74
C ASP A 199 -4.74 5.55 -3.01
N PHE A 200 -4.52 6.68 -3.67
CA PHE A 200 -4.83 7.98 -3.08
C PHE A 200 -6.34 8.16 -2.95
N THR A 201 -6.76 8.75 -1.85
CA THR A 201 -8.15 9.19 -1.71
C THR A 201 -8.41 10.43 -2.58
N THR A 202 -9.66 10.63 -3.02
CA THR A 202 -9.99 11.79 -3.86
C THR A 202 -9.75 13.12 -3.15
N SER A 203 -9.86 13.15 -1.81
CA SER A 203 -9.55 14.31 -0.98
C SER A 203 -8.05 14.60 -0.91
N GLN A 204 -7.20 13.56 -0.76
CA GLN A 204 -5.75 13.71 -0.79
C GLN A 204 -5.27 14.25 -2.14
N LEU A 205 -5.77 13.68 -3.24
CA LEU A 205 -5.42 14.15 -4.59
C LEU A 205 -5.94 15.56 -4.88
N ALA A 206 -7.11 15.91 -4.35
CA ALA A 206 -7.66 17.26 -4.45
C ALA A 206 -6.77 18.28 -3.73
N ALA A 207 -6.31 17.96 -2.52
CA ALA A 207 -5.36 18.79 -1.78
C ALA A 207 -4.04 18.94 -2.55
N LEU A 208 -3.51 17.85 -3.10
CA LEU A 208 -2.27 17.84 -3.89
C LEU A 208 -2.33 18.77 -5.10
N ARG A 209 -3.46 18.73 -5.83
CA ARG A 209 -3.67 19.54 -7.03
C ARG A 209 -4.21 20.94 -6.75
N ASN A 210 -4.44 21.30 -5.49
CA ASN A 210 -5.14 22.53 -5.09
C ASN A 210 -6.49 22.70 -5.81
N GLN A 211 -7.25 21.61 -5.92
CA GLN A 211 -8.58 21.57 -6.53
C GLN A 211 -9.64 21.12 -5.52
N SER A 212 -10.91 21.27 -5.87
CA SER A 212 -11.97 20.69 -5.05
C SER A 212 -12.09 19.19 -5.29
N ASP A 213 -12.42 18.45 -4.24
CA ASP A 213 -12.73 17.01 -4.30
C ASP A 213 -13.88 16.71 -5.29
N ARG A 214 -14.85 17.63 -5.43
CA ARG A 214 -15.89 17.56 -6.47
C ARG A 214 -15.30 17.59 -7.88
N ASN A 215 -14.30 18.44 -8.13
CA ASN A 215 -13.64 18.52 -9.43
C ASN A 215 -12.91 17.21 -9.75
N ILE A 216 -12.15 16.67 -8.79
CA ILE A 216 -11.44 15.39 -8.97
C ILE A 216 -12.40 14.27 -9.33
N ARG A 217 -13.56 14.15 -8.64
CA ARG A 217 -14.59 13.17 -8.99
C ARG A 217 -15.18 13.38 -10.39
N GLY A 218 -15.43 14.64 -10.79
CA GLY A 218 -15.95 14.97 -12.11
C GLY A 218 -14.98 14.59 -13.23
N VAL A 219 -13.70 14.91 -13.05
CA VAL A 219 -12.64 14.52 -13.98
C VAL A 219 -12.49 13.00 -14.01
N ARG A 220 -12.48 12.32 -12.86
CA ARG A 220 -12.43 10.84 -12.78
C ARG A 220 -13.54 10.19 -13.60
N SER A 221 -14.80 10.62 -13.41
CA SER A 221 -15.95 10.09 -14.17
C SER A 221 -15.81 10.33 -15.67
N THR A 222 -15.30 11.51 -16.06
CA THR A 222 -15.04 11.82 -17.48
C THR A 222 -13.99 10.89 -18.07
N ILE A 223 -12.93 10.60 -17.33
CA ILE A 223 -11.85 9.72 -17.81
C ILE A 223 -12.33 8.27 -17.90
N LEU A 224 -13.03 7.77 -16.88
CA LEU A 224 -13.62 6.42 -16.93
C LEU A 224 -14.54 6.28 -18.14
N GLY A 225 -15.42 7.25 -18.38
CA GLY A 225 -16.29 7.23 -19.57
C GLY A 225 -15.54 7.33 -20.91
N GLN A 226 -14.32 7.90 -20.94
CA GLN A 226 -13.46 7.88 -22.13
C GLN A 226 -12.83 6.49 -22.33
N ILE A 227 -12.36 5.88 -21.25
CA ILE A 227 -11.79 4.53 -21.27
C ILE A 227 -12.86 3.52 -21.66
N GLU A 228 -14.02 3.53 -20.99
CA GLU A 228 -15.17 2.65 -21.26
C GLU A 228 -15.56 2.64 -22.74
N LYS A 229 -15.68 3.82 -23.36
CA LYS A 229 -16.01 3.92 -24.79
C LYS A 229 -14.95 3.32 -25.71
N LYS A 230 -13.67 3.51 -25.39
CA LYS A 230 -12.58 2.94 -26.19
C LYS A 230 -12.47 1.43 -26.00
N VAL A 231 -12.62 0.95 -24.76
CA VAL A 231 -12.66 -0.48 -24.43
C VAL A 231 -13.81 -1.15 -25.19
N LEU A 232 -15.01 -0.56 -25.14
CA LEU A 232 -16.16 -1.08 -25.86
C LEU A 232 -15.90 -1.20 -27.37
N MET A 233 -15.28 -0.18 -27.97
CA MET A 233 -14.94 -0.18 -29.39
C MET A 233 -13.97 -1.31 -29.75
N ILE A 234 -12.94 -1.54 -28.94
CA ILE A 234 -11.95 -2.61 -29.13
C ILE A 234 -12.60 -3.98 -28.97
N LEU A 235 -13.42 -4.17 -27.94
CA LEU A 235 -14.06 -5.45 -27.68
C LEU A 235 -15.07 -5.83 -28.77
N VAL A 236 -15.82 -4.86 -29.27
CA VAL A 236 -16.73 -5.05 -30.41
C VAL A 236 -15.95 -5.37 -31.70
N ASP A 237 -14.79 -4.76 -31.90
CA ASP A 237 -13.90 -5.08 -33.01
C ASP A 237 -13.37 -6.52 -32.91
N ARG A 238 -12.86 -6.89 -31.73
CA ARG A 238 -12.38 -8.26 -31.42
C ARG A 238 -13.48 -9.30 -31.62
N GLN A 239 -14.73 -9.01 -31.22
CA GLN A 239 -15.87 -9.90 -31.47
C GLN A 239 -16.20 -10.08 -32.95
N GLY A 240 -15.96 -9.05 -33.78
CA GLY A 240 -16.25 -9.08 -35.21
C GLY A 240 -15.24 -9.87 -36.04
N GLU A 241 -14.04 -10.14 -35.51
CA GLU A 241 -12.95 -10.82 -36.22
C GLU A 241 -12.95 -12.35 -36.10
N ASP A 242 -13.90 -12.96 -35.38
CA ASP A 242 -13.93 -14.41 -35.17
C ASP A 242 -14.63 -15.22 -36.27
N PHE A 243 -13.84 -16.11 -36.85
CA PHE A 243 -14.26 -17.33 -37.52
C PHE A 243 -15.22 -18.19 -36.63
N PRO A 244 -16.11 -19.02 -37.20
CA PRO A 244 -17.34 -19.48 -36.54
C PRO A 244 -17.23 -20.51 -35.38
N SER A 245 -16.12 -20.63 -34.64
CA SER A 245 -15.96 -21.76 -33.71
C SER A 245 -15.11 -21.53 -32.47
N THR A 246 -14.84 -20.29 -32.09
CA THR A 246 -14.26 -20.00 -30.76
C THR A 246 -14.85 -18.68 -30.30
N ASN A 247 -15.33 -18.62 -29.07
CA ASN A 247 -15.59 -17.34 -28.40
C ASN A 247 -14.21 -16.68 -28.24
N GLY A 248 -13.70 -16.04 -29.30
CA GLY A 248 -12.29 -15.75 -29.47
C GLY A 248 -11.82 -14.80 -28.40
N ASN A 249 -10.73 -15.17 -27.76
CA ASN A 249 -9.80 -14.35 -26.98
C ASN A 249 -10.35 -13.34 -25.95
N LEU A 250 -11.65 -13.30 -25.68
CA LEU A 250 -12.24 -12.45 -24.65
C LEU A 250 -12.25 -13.19 -23.32
N THR A 251 -11.80 -12.49 -22.30
CA THR A 251 -11.89 -12.90 -20.91
C THR A 251 -13.32 -12.82 -20.39
N MET A 252 -13.62 -13.51 -19.30
CA MET A 252 -14.95 -13.47 -18.67
C MET A 252 -15.37 -12.06 -18.24
N GLU A 253 -14.41 -11.23 -17.82
CA GLU A 253 -14.66 -9.84 -17.41
C GLU A 253 -15.03 -8.96 -18.61
N GLU A 254 -14.40 -9.17 -19.77
CA GLU A 254 -14.73 -8.46 -21.00
C GLU A 254 -16.12 -8.85 -21.52
N LEU A 255 -16.51 -10.13 -21.37
CA LEU A 255 -17.86 -10.58 -21.70
C LEU A 255 -18.91 -9.93 -20.79
N ASP A 256 -18.67 -9.88 -19.48
CA ASP A 256 -19.56 -9.18 -18.54
C ASP A 256 -19.65 -7.68 -18.84
N PHE A 257 -18.53 -7.06 -19.21
CA PHE A 257 -18.52 -5.66 -19.62
C PHE A 257 -19.39 -5.41 -20.86
N LEU A 258 -19.34 -6.29 -21.86
CA LEU A 258 -20.16 -6.18 -23.07
C LEU A 258 -21.64 -6.39 -22.78
N LEU A 259 -21.98 -7.34 -21.91
CA LEU A 259 -23.37 -7.54 -21.46
C LEU A 259 -23.93 -6.28 -20.78
N ARG A 260 -23.12 -5.60 -19.97
CA ARG A 260 -23.52 -4.33 -19.33
C ARG A 260 -23.73 -3.17 -20.31
N HIS A 261 -23.15 -3.23 -21.50
CA HIS A 261 -23.22 -2.19 -22.52
C HIS A 261 -23.93 -2.65 -23.80
N GLU A 262 -24.79 -3.69 -23.72
CA GLU A 262 -25.41 -4.33 -24.88
C GLU A 262 -26.18 -3.35 -25.78
N GLU A 263 -26.82 -2.35 -25.19
CA GLU A 263 -27.58 -1.33 -25.92
C GLU A 263 -26.68 -0.39 -26.75
N GLU A 264 -25.43 -0.20 -26.34
CA GLU A 264 -24.47 0.69 -26.99
C GLU A 264 -23.69 -0.01 -28.12
N ILE A 265 -23.63 -1.35 -28.11
CA ILE A 265 -22.94 -2.18 -29.11
C ILE A 265 -23.30 -1.81 -30.55
N PRO A 266 -24.58 -1.80 -30.99
CA PRO A 266 -24.90 -1.54 -32.39
C PRO A 266 -24.46 -0.15 -32.85
N ALA A 267 -24.57 0.86 -31.98
CA ALA A 267 -24.11 2.22 -32.27
C ALA A 267 -22.58 2.30 -32.36
N THR A 268 -21.85 1.51 -31.59
CA THR A 268 -20.38 1.41 -31.68
C THR A 268 -19.91 0.67 -32.92
N MET A 269 -20.58 -0.42 -33.32
CA MET A 269 -20.30 -1.13 -34.57
C MET A 269 -20.40 -0.19 -35.79
N GLU A 270 -21.47 0.60 -35.87
CA GLU A 270 -21.65 1.55 -36.99
C GLU A 270 -20.55 2.62 -37.04
N LYS A 271 -20.05 3.07 -35.88
CA LYS A 271 -18.93 4.03 -35.80
C LYS A 271 -17.64 3.38 -36.27
N LEU A 272 -17.38 2.15 -35.81
CA LEU A 272 -16.19 1.39 -36.18
C LEU A 272 -16.14 1.14 -37.69
N ASP A 273 -17.26 0.75 -38.30
CA ASP A 273 -17.35 0.55 -39.75
C ASP A 273 -17.05 1.84 -40.53
N LYS A 274 -17.53 3.00 -40.05
CA LYS A 274 -17.23 4.30 -40.65
C LYS A 274 -15.76 4.66 -40.52
N GLU A 275 -15.13 4.39 -39.38
CA GLU A 275 -13.70 4.62 -39.16
C GLU A 275 -12.84 3.71 -40.04
N LYS A 276 -13.14 2.40 -40.10
CA LYS A 276 -12.49 1.45 -41.01
C LYS A 276 -12.61 1.90 -42.47
N LEU A 277 -13.78 2.36 -42.90
CA LEU A 277 -13.99 2.88 -44.25
C LEU A 277 -13.19 4.17 -44.52
N ALA A 278 -13.05 5.05 -43.53
CA ALA A 278 -12.25 6.26 -43.64
C ALA A 278 -10.75 5.94 -43.79
N LEU A 279 -10.23 5.02 -42.95
CA LEU A 279 -8.85 4.54 -43.03
C LEU A 279 -8.56 3.89 -44.39
N LEU A 280 -9.47 3.05 -44.90
CA LEU A 280 -9.33 2.46 -46.24
C LEU A 280 -9.22 3.52 -47.35
N LYS A 281 -9.97 4.63 -47.24
CA LYS A 281 -9.87 5.74 -48.19
C LYS A 281 -8.53 6.45 -48.09
N GLU A 282 -8.03 6.70 -46.88
CA GLU A 282 -6.73 7.33 -46.65
C GLU A 282 -5.58 6.46 -47.18
N ILE A 283 -5.56 5.17 -46.85
CA ILE A 283 -4.60 4.20 -47.36
C ILE A 283 -4.62 4.21 -48.90
N GLY A 284 -5.82 4.19 -49.50
CA GLY A 284 -5.97 4.27 -50.95
C GLY A 284 -5.36 5.55 -51.55
N VAL A 285 -5.45 6.69 -50.88
CA VAL A 285 -4.81 7.95 -51.30
C VAL A 285 -3.27 7.83 -51.22
N VAL A 286 -2.75 7.30 -50.12
CA VAL A 286 -1.31 7.11 -49.92
C VAL A 286 -0.73 6.15 -50.96
N VAL A 287 -1.38 5.01 -51.20
CA VAL A 287 -0.96 4.02 -52.21
C VAL A 287 -0.91 4.64 -53.61
N ARG A 288 -1.91 5.47 -53.97
CA ARG A 288 -1.89 6.20 -55.26
C ARG A 288 -0.75 7.22 -55.34
N ARG A 289 -0.41 7.89 -54.23
CA ARG A 289 0.72 8.83 -54.18
C ARG A 289 2.04 8.08 -54.40
N ILE A 290 2.27 6.99 -53.67
CA ILE A 290 3.46 6.15 -53.80
C ILE A 290 3.59 5.61 -55.22
N ALA A 291 2.50 5.11 -55.82
CA ALA A 291 2.53 4.62 -57.20
C ALA A 291 2.97 5.70 -58.21
N ARG A 292 2.51 6.94 -58.05
CA ARG A 292 2.94 8.07 -58.90
C ARG A 292 4.40 8.44 -58.70
N GLU A 293 4.90 8.41 -57.46
CA GLU A 293 6.31 8.66 -57.15
C GLU A 293 7.22 7.61 -57.78
N GLN A 294 6.85 6.32 -57.67
CA GLN A 294 7.57 5.21 -58.30
C GLN A 294 7.59 5.36 -59.83
N GLU A 295 6.45 5.73 -60.45
CA GLU A 295 6.38 5.97 -61.89
C GLU A 295 7.27 7.15 -62.33
N ASN A 296 7.31 8.23 -61.55
CA ASN A 296 8.16 9.39 -61.81
C ASN A 296 9.65 9.05 -61.67
N GLN A 297 10.03 8.28 -60.63
CA GLN A 297 11.41 7.80 -60.46
C GLN A 297 11.83 6.90 -61.63
N ALA A 298 10.98 5.97 -62.08
CA ALA A 298 11.26 5.14 -63.25
C ALA A 298 11.42 5.98 -64.55
N LYS A 299 10.63 7.04 -64.71
CA LYS A 299 10.77 8.00 -65.84
C LYS A 299 12.07 8.81 -65.76
N GLU A 300 12.53 9.18 -64.56
CA GLU A 300 13.81 9.86 -64.40
C GLU A 300 15.01 8.94 -64.66
N GLU A 301 14.96 7.70 -64.16
CA GLU A 301 16.01 6.71 -64.40
C GLU A 301 16.15 6.37 -65.89
N THR A 302 15.03 6.20 -66.60
CA THR A 302 15.06 5.97 -68.05
C THR A 302 15.61 7.18 -68.81
N LYS A 303 15.31 8.42 -68.38
CA LYS A 303 15.92 9.63 -68.93
C LYS A 303 17.44 9.70 -68.65
N LYS A 304 17.89 9.37 -67.44
CA LYS A 304 19.32 9.32 -67.07
C LYS A 304 20.07 8.26 -67.88
N ARG A 305 19.51 7.04 -68.03
CA ARG A 305 20.07 5.97 -68.88
C ARG A 305 20.19 6.40 -70.34
N LYS A 306 19.17 7.05 -70.91
CA LYS A 306 19.23 7.60 -72.28
C LYS A 306 20.30 8.68 -72.44
N LYS A 307 20.50 9.53 -71.42
CA LYS A 307 21.52 10.58 -71.43
C LYS A 307 22.95 10.00 -71.38
N ASN A 308 23.19 9.00 -70.52
CA ASN A 308 24.48 8.31 -70.41
C ASN A 308 24.84 7.54 -71.68
N ASN A 309 23.89 6.83 -72.29
CA ASN A 309 24.12 6.15 -73.58
C ASN A 309 24.47 7.13 -74.71
N ARG A 310 23.96 8.36 -74.66
CA ARG A 310 24.26 9.41 -75.65
C ARG A 310 25.63 10.06 -75.42
N SER A 311 26.11 10.14 -74.18
CA SER A 311 27.48 10.61 -73.88
C SER A 311 28.54 9.56 -74.21
N ASP A 312 28.27 8.28 -73.99
CA ASP A 312 29.23 7.21 -74.30
C ASP A 312 29.42 7.01 -75.81
N ARG A 313 28.36 7.23 -76.60
CA ARG A 313 28.46 7.27 -78.07
C ARG A 313 29.30 8.44 -78.59
N LYS A 314 29.41 9.56 -77.87
CA LYS A 314 30.23 10.71 -78.26
C LYS A 314 31.71 10.57 -77.89
N LYS A 315 32.08 9.64 -77.00
CA LYS A 315 33.47 9.36 -76.61
C LYS A 315 34.14 8.27 -77.46
N LYS A 316 33.40 7.60 -78.37
CA LYS A 316 33.89 6.52 -79.25
C LYS A 316 34.10 6.95 -80.72
N VAL A 317 34.11 8.26 -80.99
CA VAL A 317 34.48 8.87 -82.28
C VAL A 317 35.72 9.71 -82.05
#